data_AF-A0A2V6WPU3-F1
#
_entry.id   AF-A0A2V6WPU3-F1
#
_cell.length_a   1.000
_cell.length_b   1.000
_cell.length_c   1.000
_cell.angle_alpha   90.00
_cell.angle_beta   90.00
_cell.angle_gamma   90.00
#
_symmetry.space_group_name_H-M   'P 1'
#
loop_
_entity.id
_entity.type
_entity.pdbx_description
1 polymer ?
#
loop_
_entity_poly.entity_id
_entity_poly.type
_entity_poly.pdbx_seq_one_letter_code
_entity_poly.pdbx_strand_id
1 'polypeptide(L)'
;MAPAVGPQGPARPGRADGGAVLKAAFFKEHGGSEKILYDEYRDPTLGPADVLVRVKACALNQVDMLLLDGRFPPPEGLPHVNGCEVTGTIEALGAGVKGWERGQRVIIFPGFACGSCEYCLRGERTVCVRYGYLGAHKDGGYAELVRAPALRRSPSRRAPRCRWPCSPRGTRWWPRPR
;
A
#
# COMPACT_ATOMS: atom_id res chain seq x y z
N MET A 1 -15.23 28.86 3.38
CA MET A 1 -16.04 27.68 3.06
C MET A 1 -15.18 26.71 2.26
N ALA A 2 -14.95 25.50 2.76
CA ALA A 2 -14.30 24.45 1.97
C ALA A 2 -15.32 23.91 0.94
N PRO A 3 -14.90 23.59 -0.31
CA PRO A 3 -15.82 23.07 -1.30
C PRO A 3 -16.35 21.70 -0.85
N ALA A 4 -17.63 21.47 -1.14
CA ALA A 4 -18.33 20.23 -0.83
C ALA A 4 -17.57 19.02 -1.39
N VAL A 5 -17.36 18.02 -0.54
CA VAL A 5 -16.85 16.71 -0.92
C VAL A 5 -17.85 16.11 -1.91
N GLY A 6 -17.42 15.92 -3.16
CA GLY A 6 -18.22 15.24 -4.17
C GLY A 6 -18.61 13.83 -3.70
N PRO A 7 -19.71 13.27 -4.23
CA PRO A 7 -20.28 12.03 -3.72
C PRO A 7 -19.23 10.93 -3.72
N GLN A 8 -19.27 10.10 -2.67
CA GLN A 8 -18.53 8.85 -2.56
C GLN A 8 -18.97 7.95 -3.71
N GLY A 9 -18.31 8.07 -4.86
CA GLY A 9 -18.55 7.20 -6.00
C GLY A 9 -18.34 5.75 -5.58
N PRO A 10 -19.07 4.79 -6.17
CA PRO A 10 -19.03 3.41 -5.71
C PRO A 10 -17.58 2.92 -5.66
N ALA A 11 -17.25 2.21 -4.57
CA ALA A 11 -16.07 1.38 -4.53
C ALA A 11 -16.04 0.58 -5.83
N ARG A 12 -14.88 0.51 -6.50
CA ARG A 12 -14.75 -0.32 -7.69
C ARG A 12 -15.23 -1.72 -7.25
N PRO A 13 -16.37 -2.23 -7.76
CA PRO A 13 -16.77 -3.57 -7.41
C PRO A 13 -15.61 -4.45 -7.85
N GLY A 14 -15.12 -5.32 -6.97
CA GLY A 14 -14.30 -6.44 -7.43
C GLY A 14 -15.14 -7.09 -8.53
N ARG A 15 -14.68 -7.04 -9.78
CA ARG A 15 -15.45 -7.57 -10.90
C ARG A 15 -15.76 -9.02 -10.56
N ALA A 16 -17.05 -9.36 -10.51
CA ALA A 16 -17.58 -10.66 -10.08
C ALA A 16 -17.27 -11.78 -11.08
N ASP A 17 -16.49 -11.47 -12.11
CA ASP A 17 -16.21 -12.17 -13.34
C ASP A 17 -14.69 -12.39 -13.48
N GLY A 18 -14.09 -13.09 -12.52
CA GLY A 18 -12.93 -13.97 -12.74
C GLY A 18 -11.73 -13.49 -13.57
N GLY A 19 -11.34 -12.20 -13.55
CA GLY A 19 -10.12 -11.78 -14.27
C GLY A 19 -9.92 -10.28 -14.42
N ALA A 20 -9.98 -9.52 -13.32
CA ALA A 20 -9.30 -8.22 -13.33
C ALA A 20 -7.81 -8.49 -13.09
N VAL A 21 -6.99 -8.16 -14.08
CA VAL A 21 -5.54 -8.22 -14.02
C VAL A 21 -4.97 -6.81 -14.07
N LEU A 22 -3.89 -6.60 -13.34
CA LEU A 22 -3.11 -5.37 -13.35
C LEU A 22 -1.67 -5.68 -13.74
N LYS A 23 -0.89 -4.68 -14.14
CA LYS A 23 0.55 -4.88 -14.35
C LYS A 23 1.30 -4.86 -13.03
N ALA A 24 2.14 -5.87 -12.81
CA ALA A 24 3.03 -5.94 -11.65
C ALA A 24 4.38 -6.54 -12.03
N ALA A 25 5.42 -6.21 -11.26
CA ALA A 25 6.68 -6.93 -11.22
C ALA A 25 6.63 -7.92 -10.04
N PHE A 26 6.67 -9.21 -10.35
CA PHE A 26 6.51 -10.31 -9.40
C PHE A 26 7.45 -11.46 -9.73
N PHE A 27 7.57 -12.44 -8.84
CA PHE A 27 8.37 -13.64 -9.07
C PHE A 27 7.56 -14.89 -8.70
N LYS A 28 7.80 -15.97 -9.45
CA LYS A 28 7.14 -17.29 -9.27
C LYS A 28 8.03 -18.30 -8.54
N GLU A 29 9.32 -18.01 -8.47
CA GLU A 29 10.35 -18.82 -7.81
C GLU A 29 11.44 -17.88 -7.26
N HIS A 30 12.16 -18.33 -6.24
CA HIS A 30 13.26 -17.57 -5.63
C HIS A 30 14.52 -17.59 -6.50
N GLY A 31 15.37 -16.57 -6.38
CA GLY A 31 16.62 -16.44 -7.12
C GLY A 31 17.14 -15.00 -7.15
N GLY A 32 17.80 -14.63 -8.24
CA GLY A 32 18.24 -13.26 -8.48
C GLY A 32 17.21 -12.43 -9.26
N SER A 33 17.63 -11.25 -9.72
CA SER A 33 16.78 -10.33 -10.47
C SER A 33 16.25 -10.90 -11.78
N GLU A 34 16.90 -11.93 -12.34
CA GLU A 34 16.44 -12.67 -13.51
C GLU A 34 15.10 -13.41 -13.30
N LYS A 35 14.68 -13.61 -12.06
CA LYS A 35 13.38 -14.22 -11.72
C LYS A 35 12.21 -13.23 -11.72
N ILE A 36 12.49 -11.93 -11.85
CA ILE A 36 11.46 -10.90 -11.85
C ILE A 36 10.75 -10.90 -13.21
N LEU A 37 9.45 -11.15 -13.18
CA LEU A 37 8.54 -11.08 -14.31
C LEU A 37 7.76 -9.77 -14.24
N TYR A 38 7.61 -9.08 -15.37
CA TYR A 38 6.70 -7.93 -15.49
C TYR A 38 5.55 -8.29 -16.40
N ASP A 39 4.39 -8.61 -15.80
CA ASP A 39 3.22 -9.01 -16.56
C ASP A 39 1.91 -8.77 -15.78
N GLU A 40 0.82 -9.30 -16.31
CA GLU A 40 -0.48 -9.35 -15.68
C GLU A 40 -0.46 -10.16 -14.37
N TYR A 41 -1.08 -9.59 -13.35
CA TYR A 41 -1.15 -10.12 -12.00
C TYR A 41 -2.56 -9.94 -11.43
N ARG A 42 -2.93 -10.78 -10.46
CA ARG A 42 -4.26 -10.76 -9.82
C ARG A 42 -4.56 -9.40 -9.19
N ASP A 43 -5.77 -8.88 -9.43
CA ASP A 43 -6.25 -7.67 -8.75
C ASP A 43 -6.39 -7.93 -7.22
N PRO A 44 -5.82 -7.07 -6.36
CA PRO A 44 -5.90 -7.25 -4.92
C PRO A 44 -7.35 -7.23 -4.40
N THR A 45 -7.77 -8.28 -3.70
CA THR A 45 -9.08 -8.31 -3.04
C THR A 45 -9.10 -7.40 -1.82
N LEU A 46 -9.92 -6.34 -1.87
CA LEU A 46 -10.04 -5.34 -0.82
C LEU A 46 -10.84 -5.85 0.38
N GLY A 47 -10.19 -5.98 1.54
CA GLY A 47 -10.86 -6.32 2.79
C GLY A 47 -11.60 -5.12 3.42
N PRO A 48 -12.51 -5.37 4.39
CA PRO A 48 -13.33 -4.32 5.01
C PRO A 48 -12.50 -3.30 5.81
N ALA A 49 -11.31 -3.68 6.29
CA ALA A 49 -10.40 -2.81 7.04
C ALA A 49 -9.20 -2.33 6.22
N ASP A 50 -9.18 -2.61 4.92
CA ASP A 50 -8.06 -2.30 4.04
C ASP A 50 -8.35 -1.06 3.19
N VAL A 51 -7.29 -0.43 2.71
CA VAL A 51 -7.34 0.56 1.63
C VAL A 51 -6.67 -0.03 0.39
N LEU A 52 -7.19 0.31 -0.78
CA LEU A 52 -6.56 0.06 -2.06
C LEU A 52 -5.89 1.35 -2.51
N VAL A 53 -4.60 1.32 -2.79
CA VAL A 53 -3.82 2.48 -3.21
C VAL A 53 -3.35 2.28 -4.63
N ARG A 54 -3.64 3.25 -5.49
CA ARG A 54 -3.02 3.35 -6.81
C ARG A 54 -1.61 3.85 -6.64
N VAL A 55 -0.65 3.00 -6.98
CA VAL A 55 0.77 3.26 -6.78
C VAL A 55 1.22 4.33 -7.75
N LYS A 56 1.88 5.36 -7.22
CA LYS A 56 2.54 6.40 -8.03
C LYS A 56 4.04 6.15 -8.12
N ALA A 57 4.64 5.67 -7.04
CA ALA A 57 6.02 5.22 -6.99
C ALA A 57 6.19 4.22 -5.84
N CYS A 58 7.16 3.33 -6.00
CA CYS A 58 7.64 2.44 -4.95
C CYS A 58 9.17 2.48 -4.94
N ALA A 59 9.78 2.57 -3.77
CA ALA A 59 11.23 2.56 -3.64
C ALA A 59 11.78 1.11 -3.61
N LEU A 60 13.07 0.98 -3.92
CA LEU A 60 13.83 -0.26 -3.83
C LEU A 60 14.58 -0.32 -2.51
N ASN A 61 14.40 -1.41 -1.78
CA ASN A 61 15.02 -1.65 -0.48
C ASN A 61 15.83 -2.94 -0.51
N GLN A 62 16.81 -3.05 0.41
CA GLN A 62 17.60 -4.28 0.55
C GLN A 62 16.72 -5.50 0.88
N VAL A 63 15.63 -5.30 1.63
CA VAL A 63 14.69 -6.37 1.98
C VAL A 63 14.07 -7.02 0.75
N ASP A 64 13.83 -6.26 -0.33
CA ASP A 64 13.25 -6.78 -1.57
C ASP A 64 14.18 -7.83 -2.21
N MET A 65 15.50 -7.61 -2.14
CA MET A 65 16.49 -8.58 -2.63
C MET A 65 16.55 -9.83 -1.74
N LEU A 66 16.47 -9.67 -0.42
CA LEU A 66 16.49 -10.79 0.53
C LEU A 66 15.24 -11.68 0.40
N LEU A 67 14.09 -11.07 0.08
CA LEU A 67 12.83 -11.76 -0.21
C LEU A 67 12.91 -12.54 -1.53
N LEU A 68 13.46 -11.92 -2.57
CA LEU A 68 13.65 -12.54 -3.87
C LEU A 68 14.61 -13.74 -3.80
N ASP A 69 15.71 -13.60 -3.07
CA ASP A 69 16.71 -14.65 -2.78
C ASP A 69 16.15 -15.78 -1.89
N GLY A 70 14.93 -15.64 -1.38
CA GLY A 70 14.26 -16.68 -0.58
C GLY A 70 14.74 -16.79 0.86
N ARG A 71 15.49 -15.79 1.38
CA ARG A 71 15.91 -15.77 2.80
C ARG A 71 14.76 -15.53 3.77
N PHE A 72 13.72 -14.84 3.29
CA PHE A 72 12.50 -14.55 4.05
C PHE A 72 11.29 -14.90 3.19
N PRO A 73 10.98 -16.18 2.95
CA PRO A 73 9.92 -16.56 2.03
C PRO A 73 8.56 -15.99 2.49
N PRO A 74 7.73 -15.47 1.57
CA PRO A 74 6.44 -14.89 1.90
C PRO A 74 5.51 -15.97 2.49
N PRO A 75 4.80 -15.71 3.61
CA PRO A 75 3.91 -16.70 4.23
C PRO A 75 2.73 -17.12 3.34
N GLU A 76 2.27 -16.23 2.45
CA GLU A 76 1.20 -16.51 1.49
C GLU A 76 1.69 -17.29 0.25
N GLY A 77 3.00 -17.55 0.14
CA GLY A 77 3.62 -18.30 -0.94
C GLY A 77 3.86 -17.48 -2.21
N LEU A 78 4.15 -18.19 -3.31
CA LEU A 78 4.40 -17.62 -4.63
C LEU A 78 3.19 -17.87 -5.56
N PRO A 79 2.95 -17.02 -6.58
CA PRO A 79 3.73 -15.84 -6.93
C PRO A 79 3.51 -14.67 -5.97
N HIS A 80 4.54 -13.82 -5.84
CA HIS A 80 4.58 -12.71 -4.89
C HIS A 80 5.13 -11.42 -5.50
N VAL A 81 4.57 -10.28 -5.07
CA VAL A 81 5.00 -8.92 -5.43
C VAL A 81 5.75 -8.29 -4.25
N ASN A 82 6.99 -7.84 -4.47
CA ASN A 82 7.77 -7.08 -3.48
C ASN A 82 7.41 -5.58 -3.45
N GLY A 83 8.15 -4.79 -2.68
CA GLY A 83 8.00 -3.34 -2.58
C GLY A 83 7.28 -2.92 -1.31
N CYS A 84 8.05 -2.53 -0.30
CA CYS A 84 7.52 -2.14 1.00
C CYS A 84 7.29 -0.62 1.15
N GLU A 85 7.91 0.21 0.32
CA GLU A 85 7.89 1.66 0.45
C GLU A 85 7.11 2.32 -0.68
N VAL A 86 5.83 2.58 -0.41
CA VAL A 86 4.86 2.97 -1.45
C VAL A 86 4.32 4.37 -1.21
N THR A 87 4.19 5.14 -2.29
CA THR A 87 3.41 6.39 -2.32
C THR A 87 2.40 6.37 -3.46
N GLY A 88 1.26 6.98 -3.25
CA GLY A 88 0.16 6.93 -4.21
C GLY A 88 -1.09 7.68 -3.78
N THR A 89 -2.21 7.28 -4.34
CA THR A 89 -3.54 7.83 -4.04
C THR A 89 -4.50 6.72 -3.68
N ILE A 90 -5.34 6.93 -2.67
CA ILE A 90 -6.39 5.97 -2.32
C ILE A 90 -7.35 5.80 -3.51
N GLU A 91 -7.42 4.60 -4.06
CA GLU A 91 -8.33 4.20 -5.14
C GLU A 91 -9.68 3.76 -4.55
N ALA A 92 -9.65 2.97 -3.48
CA ALA A 92 -10.83 2.43 -2.82
C ALA A 92 -10.59 2.19 -1.32
N LEU A 93 -11.68 2.11 -0.56
CA LEU A 93 -11.70 1.94 0.89
C LEU A 93 -12.61 0.77 1.24
N GLY A 94 -12.16 -0.09 2.15
CA GLY A 94 -13.04 -1.09 2.77
C GLY A 94 -14.16 -0.43 3.59
N ALA A 95 -15.30 -1.11 3.73
CA ALA A 95 -16.49 -0.56 4.40
C ALA A 95 -16.26 -0.12 5.86
N GLY A 96 -15.31 -0.75 6.55
CA GLY A 96 -14.91 -0.46 7.92
C GLY A 96 -13.87 0.66 8.04
N VAL A 97 -13.31 1.16 6.94
CA VAL A 97 -12.31 2.24 6.97
C VAL A 97 -12.99 3.58 7.18
N LYS A 98 -12.51 4.34 8.18
CA LYS A 98 -13.03 5.67 8.55
C LYS A 98 -11.89 6.69 8.58
N GLY A 99 -12.22 7.95 8.30
CA GLY A 99 -11.26 9.07 8.38
C GLY A 99 -10.29 9.18 7.20
N TRP A 100 -10.55 8.45 6.12
CA TRP A 100 -9.81 8.46 4.86
C TRP A 100 -10.79 8.68 3.70
N GLU A 101 -10.30 9.26 2.62
CA GLU A 101 -11.11 9.57 1.43
C GLU A 101 -10.43 9.07 0.15
N ARG A 102 -11.23 8.65 -0.83
CA ARG A 102 -10.74 8.31 -2.17
C ARG A 102 -10.07 9.55 -2.80
N GLY A 103 -8.98 9.33 -3.53
CA GLY A 103 -8.16 10.37 -4.15
C GLY A 103 -7.14 11.03 -3.20
N GLN A 104 -7.22 10.76 -1.89
CA GLN A 104 -6.25 11.28 -0.94
C GLN A 104 -4.86 10.70 -1.20
N ARG A 105 -3.84 11.56 -1.23
CA ARG A 105 -2.43 11.16 -1.35
C ARG A 105 -1.94 10.54 -0.04
N VAL A 106 -1.24 9.43 -0.14
CA VAL A 106 -0.74 8.66 0.99
C VAL A 106 0.68 8.14 0.76
N ILE A 107 1.43 8.00 1.84
CA ILE A 107 2.63 7.18 1.93
C ILE A 107 2.29 6.04 2.86
N ILE A 108 2.65 4.81 2.47
CA ILE A 108 2.39 3.62 3.25
C ILE A 108 3.58 3.36 4.17
N PHE A 109 3.30 3.24 5.47
CA PHE A 109 4.25 2.65 6.41
C PHE A 109 4.17 1.12 6.25
N PRO A 110 5.28 0.42 5.98
CA PRO A 110 5.24 -0.99 5.59
C PRO A 110 4.78 -1.92 6.71
N GLY A 111 5.05 -1.54 7.96
CA GLY A 111 4.67 -2.31 9.13
C GLY A 111 3.18 -2.23 9.45
N PHE A 112 2.54 -3.37 9.65
CA PHE A 112 1.19 -3.44 10.17
C PHE A 112 1.11 -4.35 11.39
N ALA A 113 0.23 -3.98 12.33
CA ALA A 113 0.05 -4.67 13.59
C ALA A 113 -1.43 -5.02 13.80
N CYS A 114 -1.73 -6.05 14.58
CA CYS A 114 -3.11 -6.54 14.74
C CYS A 114 -4.04 -5.58 15.49
N GLY A 115 -3.49 -4.61 16.23
CA GLY A 115 -4.27 -3.62 16.97
C GLY A 115 -5.03 -4.16 18.19
N SER A 116 -4.85 -5.43 18.56
CA SER A 116 -5.65 -6.12 19.59
C SER A 116 -4.85 -6.92 20.62
N CYS A 117 -3.56 -7.22 20.39
CA CYS A 117 -2.72 -7.87 21.40
C CYS A 117 -2.27 -6.90 22.50
N GLU A 118 -1.74 -7.44 23.61
CA GLU A 118 -1.27 -6.65 24.76
C GLU A 118 -0.31 -5.51 24.37
N TYR A 119 0.65 -5.78 23.47
CA TYR A 119 1.60 -4.77 22.98
C TYR A 119 0.90 -3.68 22.17
N CYS A 120 -0.05 -4.06 21.31
CA CYS A 120 -0.83 -3.10 20.53
C CYS A 120 -1.69 -2.20 21.43
N LEU A 121 -2.29 -2.76 22.48
CA LEU A 121 -3.11 -2.02 23.45
C LEU A 121 -2.25 -1.05 24.28
N ARG A 122 -0.97 -1.38 24.51
CA ARG A 122 0.04 -0.48 25.11
C ARG A 122 0.62 0.56 24.13
N GLY A 123 0.28 0.48 22.84
CA GLY A 123 0.84 1.35 21.80
C GLY A 123 2.20 0.89 21.24
N GLU A 124 2.73 -0.24 21.70
CA GLU A 124 4.01 -0.83 21.30
C GLU A 124 3.85 -1.68 20.03
N ARG A 125 3.40 -1.05 18.94
CA ARG A 125 2.97 -1.78 17.73
C ARG A 125 4.10 -2.55 17.03
N THR A 126 5.35 -2.12 17.18
CA THR A 126 6.53 -2.73 16.55
C THR A 126 6.87 -4.12 17.10
N VAL A 127 6.41 -4.44 18.31
CA VAL A 127 6.58 -5.75 18.95
C VAL A 127 5.26 -6.54 19.00
N CYS A 128 4.35 -6.24 18.07
CA CYS A 128 3.12 -6.98 17.94
C CYS A 128 3.39 -8.46 17.63
N VAL A 129 2.76 -9.37 18.36
CA VAL A 129 2.82 -10.82 18.13
C VAL A 129 2.24 -11.28 16.78
N ARG A 130 1.58 -10.37 16.06
CA ARG A 130 1.05 -10.56 14.69
C ARG A 130 1.48 -9.40 13.81
N TYR A 131 2.69 -8.91 14.03
CA TYR A 131 3.29 -7.90 13.17
C TYR A 131 3.48 -8.49 11.77
N GLY A 132 3.25 -7.67 10.75
CA GLY A 132 3.54 -8.02 9.38
C GLY A 132 4.09 -6.83 8.63
N TYR A 133 4.57 -7.09 7.43
CA TYR A 133 5.32 -6.14 6.63
C TYR A 133 4.85 -6.21 5.18
N LEU A 134 4.39 -5.10 4.64
CA LEU A 134 3.96 -4.99 3.24
C LEU A 134 5.13 -5.30 2.30
N GLY A 135 4.88 -6.02 1.21
CA GLY A 135 5.91 -6.49 0.29
C GLY A 135 6.68 -7.71 0.80
N ALA A 136 6.48 -8.15 2.05
CA ALA A 136 7.08 -9.36 2.59
C ALA A 136 6.04 -10.41 3.03
N HIS A 137 5.05 -9.97 3.81
CA HIS A 137 3.99 -10.83 4.33
C HIS A 137 2.73 -10.80 3.45
N LYS A 138 2.60 -9.76 2.65
CA LYS A 138 1.52 -9.51 1.67
C LYS A 138 2.14 -8.89 0.43
N ASP A 139 1.49 -9.04 -0.72
CA ASP A 139 1.87 -8.38 -1.97
C ASP A 139 2.12 -6.87 -1.76
N GLY A 140 3.22 -6.37 -2.34
CA GLY A 140 3.74 -5.03 -2.17
C GLY A 140 3.43 -4.06 -3.32
N GLY A 141 4.23 -3.00 -3.37
CA GLY A 141 4.04 -1.85 -4.24
C GLY A 141 4.64 -1.94 -5.63
N TYR A 142 5.29 -3.04 -6.01
CA TYR A 142 5.72 -3.26 -7.40
C TYR A 142 4.56 -3.68 -8.31
N ALA A 143 3.44 -2.99 -8.18
CA ALA A 143 2.19 -3.23 -8.89
C ALA A 143 1.48 -1.89 -9.11
N GLU A 144 0.55 -1.84 -10.07
CA GLU A 144 -0.28 -0.64 -10.29
C GLU A 144 -1.20 -0.30 -9.10
N LEU A 145 -1.64 -1.33 -8.37
CA LEU A 145 -2.46 -1.20 -7.16
C LEU A 145 -1.85 -2.05 -6.04
N VAL A 146 -1.91 -1.53 -4.81
CA VAL A 146 -1.51 -2.27 -3.61
C VAL A 146 -2.59 -2.19 -2.54
N ARG A 147 -2.84 -3.32 -1.88
CA ARG A 147 -3.72 -3.40 -0.71
C ARG A 147 -2.91 -3.23 0.55
N ALA A 148 -3.32 -2.30 1.42
CA ALA A 148 -2.70 -2.11 2.73
C ALA A 148 -3.76 -2.01 3.83
N PRO A 149 -3.51 -2.54 5.03
CA PRO A 149 -4.38 -2.31 6.18
C PRO A 149 -4.52 -0.81 6.45
N ALA A 150 -5.75 -0.34 6.61
CA ALA A 150 -5.99 1.05 6.97
C ALA A 150 -5.46 1.30 8.38
N LEU A 151 -4.49 2.21 8.53
CA LEU A 151 -4.12 2.67 9.85
C LEU A 151 -5.34 3.36 10.49
N ARG A 152 -5.80 2.83 11.62
CA ARG A 152 -6.70 3.56 12.52
C ARG A 152 -6.02 4.87 12.90
N ARG A 153 -6.61 6.00 12.50
CA ARG A 153 -6.28 7.29 13.10
C ARG A 153 -6.55 7.17 14.60
N SER A 154 -5.54 7.36 15.44
CA SER A 154 -5.77 7.46 16.88
C SER A 154 -6.76 8.61 17.15
N PRO A 155 -7.69 8.47 18.12
CA PRO A 155 -8.60 9.57 18.48
C PRO A 155 -7.87 10.82 18.98
N SER A 156 -6.60 10.71 19.38
CA SER A 156 -5.82 11.82 19.85
C SER A 156 -4.99 12.46 18.74
N ARG A 157 -5.15 13.79 18.69
CA ARG A 157 -4.49 14.77 17.83
C ARG A 157 -4.89 14.65 16.36
N ARG A 158 -5.66 15.65 15.93
CA ARG A 158 -5.68 16.08 14.53
C ARG A 158 -4.24 16.00 14.03
N ALA A 159 -3.88 14.98 13.25
CA ALA A 159 -2.81 15.14 12.30
C ALA A 159 -3.16 16.46 11.60
N PRO A 160 -2.32 17.51 11.69
CA PRO A 160 -2.56 18.68 10.87
C PRO A 160 -2.76 18.09 9.47
N ARG A 161 -3.86 18.44 8.80
CA ARG A 161 -3.98 18.21 7.35
C ARG A 161 -2.58 18.39 6.81
N CYS A 162 -1.96 17.40 6.16
CA CYS A 162 -0.63 17.56 5.60
C CYS A 162 -0.65 18.80 4.69
N ARG A 163 -0.43 19.97 5.29
CA ARG A 163 -0.11 21.24 4.67
C ARG A 163 1.38 21.17 4.52
N TRP A 164 1.80 20.21 3.71
CA TRP A 164 2.98 20.46 2.92
C TRP A 164 2.63 21.70 2.10
N PRO A 165 3.45 22.75 2.09
CA PRO A 165 3.18 23.91 1.27
C PRO A 165 3.41 23.49 -0.18
N CYS A 166 2.41 22.83 -0.79
CA CYS A 166 2.12 23.10 -2.19
C CYS A 166 1.67 24.55 -2.20
N SER A 167 2.63 25.46 -2.32
CA SER A 167 2.33 26.78 -2.80
C SER A 167 1.57 26.61 -4.13
N PRO A 168 0.58 27.46 -4.44
CA PRO A 168 -0.12 27.39 -5.73
C PRO A 168 0.79 27.78 -6.91
N ARG A 169 2.10 27.95 -6.69
CA ARG A 169 3.06 28.31 -7.72
C ARG A 169 3.88 27.08 -8.03
N GLY A 170 3.62 26.48 -9.19
CA GLY A 170 4.29 25.30 -9.69
C GLY A 170 5.81 25.42 -9.58
N THR A 171 6.38 24.78 -8.55
CA THR A 171 7.79 24.42 -8.54
C THR A 171 7.91 23.07 -9.23
N ARG A 172 8.41 23.13 -10.46
CA ARG A 172 8.72 22.00 -11.33
C ARG A 172 9.92 21.25 -10.71
N TRP A 173 9.69 20.08 -10.14
CA TRP A 173 10.68 19.26 -9.41
C TRP A 173 11.68 18.51 -10.30
N TRP A 174 11.84 18.91 -11.56
CA TRP A 174 12.76 18.27 -12.51
C TRP A 174 13.61 19.34 -13.21
N PRO A 175 14.95 19.23 -13.24
CA PRO A 175 15.75 20.03 -14.14
C PRO A 175 15.40 19.66 -15.58
N ARG A 176 15.20 20.65 -16.44
CA ARG A 176 15.04 20.38 -17.88
C ARG A 176 16.37 19.80 -18.39
N PRO A 177 16.35 18.75 -19.24
CA PRO A 177 17.53 18.37 -19.98
C PRO A 177 17.96 19.57 -20.84
N ARG A 178 19.27 19.76 -20.97
CA ARG A 178 19.87 20.83 -21.78
C ARG A 178 19.53 20.66 -23.25
#